data_AF-A0A1Q5XNA5-F1
#
_entry.id   AF-A0A1Q5XNA5-F1
#
_cell.length_a   1.000
_cell.length_b   1.000
_cell.length_c   1.000
_cell.angle_alpha   90.00
_cell.angle_beta   90.00
_cell.angle_gamma   90.00
#
_symmetry.space_group_name_H-M   'P 1'
#
loop_
_entity.id
_entity.type
_entity.pdbx_description
1 polymer ?
#
loop_
_entity_poly.entity_id
_entity_poly.type
_entity_poly.pdbx_seq_one_letter_code
_entity_poly.pdbx_strand_id
1 'polypeptide(L)'
;MLEFLLYMVFSVLESSALFYLGFKIFKIDLYPKEIVFAGLIMAVFSYFIRVNNGFAELDVLTQYALVFCFFWLLFRIHIFYSAIMTGMSYLLYMLFQSTFYLLLNSTPIFNLHVLGISIGIYFLQLVSALSAFAFGFYIGKKRMGFDFIPDKPNEKIIIGSHEKILFSLSFPSIIVVALMIYFFESYSQFFIVVPLFYVVLLFGYLNFSIKKNRGEEF
;
A
#
# COMPACT_ATOMS: atom_id res chain seq x y z
N MET A 1 11.65 10.40 -23.26
CA MET A 1 11.61 11.52 -22.29
C MET A 1 10.22 11.75 -21.72
N LEU A 2 9.18 11.96 -22.55
CA LEU A 2 7.82 12.16 -22.04
C LEU A 2 7.29 10.96 -21.23
N GLU A 3 7.48 9.73 -21.71
CA GLU A 3 7.07 8.50 -21.00
C GLU A 3 7.73 8.35 -19.63
N PHE A 4 9.02 8.68 -19.54
CA PHE A 4 9.75 8.71 -18.27
C PHE A 4 9.14 9.74 -17.32
N LEU A 5 8.87 10.96 -17.78
CA LEU A 5 8.30 12.01 -16.95
C LEU A 5 6.89 11.66 -16.47
N LEU A 6 6.05 11.12 -17.35
CA LEU A 6 4.71 10.63 -16.99
C LEU A 6 4.79 9.51 -15.97
N TYR A 7 5.65 8.51 -16.21
CA TYR A 7 5.89 7.42 -15.26
C TYR A 7 6.28 7.95 -13.88
N MET A 8 7.24 8.86 -13.81
CA MET A 8 7.68 9.47 -12.56
C MET A 8 6.53 10.18 -11.84
N VAL A 9 5.73 11.00 -12.55
CA VAL A 9 4.61 11.73 -11.94
C VAL A 9 3.56 10.79 -11.37
N PHE A 10 3.13 9.79 -12.13
CA PHE A 10 2.09 8.85 -11.67
C PHE A 10 2.61 7.92 -10.57
N SER A 11 3.85 7.45 -10.64
CA SER A 11 4.47 6.63 -9.58
C SER A 11 4.66 7.41 -8.28
N VAL A 12 5.04 8.69 -8.35
CA VAL A 12 5.13 9.56 -7.16
C VAL A 12 3.74 9.79 -6.58
N LEU A 13 2.72 10.02 -7.41
CA LEU A 13 1.33 10.21 -6.97
C LEU A 13 0.81 8.96 -6.24
N GLU A 14 1.01 7.78 -6.83
CA GLU A 14 0.63 6.47 -6.27
C GLU A 14 1.32 6.21 -4.93
N SER A 15 2.65 6.36 -4.89
CA SER A 15 3.43 6.17 -3.65
C SER A 15 3.00 7.18 -2.57
N SER A 16 2.74 8.42 -2.95
CA SER A 16 2.27 9.46 -2.02
C SER A 16 0.89 9.14 -1.46
N ALA A 17 -0.01 8.59 -2.28
CA ALA A 17 -1.34 8.17 -1.85
C ALA A 17 -1.25 7.01 -0.84
N LEU A 18 -0.34 6.06 -1.06
CA LEU A 18 -0.08 4.96 -0.14
C LEU A 18 0.40 5.46 1.24
N PHE A 19 1.40 6.34 1.29
CA PHE A 19 1.86 6.90 2.57
C PHE A 19 0.79 7.75 3.26
N TYR A 20 0.09 8.59 2.50
CA TYR A 20 -1.02 9.40 3.04
C TYR A 20 -2.10 8.52 3.68
N LEU A 21 -2.46 7.43 3.01
CA LEU A 21 -3.42 6.45 3.50
C LEU A 21 -2.93 5.82 4.81
N GLY A 22 -1.67 5.39 4.87
CA GLY A 22 -1.04 4.86 6.08
C GLY A 22 -1.12 5.84 7.25
N PHE A 23 -0.71 7.09 7.07
CA PHE A 23 -0.76 8.09 8.13
C PHE A 23 -2.17 8.42 8.59
N LYS A 24 -3.15 8.50 7.67
CA LYS A 24 -4.54 8.75 8.05
C LYS A 24 -5.18 7.59 8.80
N ILE A 25 -4.83 6.35 8.48
CA ILE A 25 -5.31 5.16 9.21
C ILE A 25 -4.79 5.16 10.65
N PHE A 26 -3.53 5.54 10.87
CA PHE A 26 -2.90 5.50 12.18
C PHE A 26 -2.82 6.85 12.89
N LYS A 27 -3.59 7.84 12.41
CA LYS A 27 -3.67 9.21 12.98
C LYS A 27 -2.30 9.87 13.19
N ILE A 28 -1.33 9.54 12.37
CA ILE A 28 0.00 10.14 12.38
C ILE A 28 -0.06 11.47 11.61
N ASP A 29 0.71 12.45 12.08
CA ASP A 29 0.87 13.73 11.40
C ASP A 29 1.41 13.54 9.97
N LEU A 30 0.97 14.40 9.07
CA LEU A 30 1.41 14.35 7.68
C LEU A 30 2.76 15.04 7.53
N TYR A 31 3.64 14.39 6.76
CA TYR A 31 4.96 14.90 6.39
C TYR A 31 5.06 14.99 4.86
N PRO A 32 4.40 15.98 4.20
CA PRO A 32 4.24 15.97 2.75
C PRO A 32 5.55 16.02 1.97
N LYS A 33 6.57 16.70 2.50
CA LYS A 33 7.87 16.82 1.83
C LYS A 33 8.58 15.47 1.81
N GLU A 34 8.55 14.76 2.92
CA GLU A 34 9.12 13.45 3.14
C GLU A 34 8.37 12.38 2.35
N ILE A 35 7.03 12.48 2.27
CA ILE A 35 6.20 11.60 1.43
C ILE A 35 6.57 11.75 -0.06
N VAL A 36 6.67 12.98 -0.55
CA VAL A 36 7.04 13.23 -1.95
C VAL A 36 8.48 12.77 -2.23
N PHE A 37 9.39 12.99 -1.28
CA PHE A 37 10.78 12.51 -1.37
C PHE A 37 10.85 10.97 -1.44
N ALA A 38 10.12 10.27 -0.57
CA ALA A 38 10.02 8.81 -0.60
C ALA A 38 9.42 8.33 -1.93
N GLY A 39 8.34 8.97 -2.40
CA GLY A 39 7.71 8.67 -3.68
C GLY A 39 8.64 8.86 -4.88
N LEU A 40 9.52 9.87 -4.86
CA LEU A 40 10.53 10.07 -5.90
C LEU A 40 11.54 8.93 -5.94
N ILE A 41 12.05 8.51 -4.78
CA ILE A 41 12.99 7.39 -4.69
C ILE A 41 12.31 6.09 -5.19
N MET A 42 11.10 5.81 -4.70
CA MET A 42 10.30 4.65 -5.12
C MET A 42 10.07 4.61 -6.63
N ALA A 43 9.70 5.75 -7.22
CA ALA A 43 9.50 5.87 -8.66
C ALA A 43 10.78 5.61 -9.47
N VAL A 44 11.94 6.10 -9.01
CA VAL A 44 13.23 5.82 -9.68
C VAL A 44 13.53 4.32 -9.64
N PHE A 45 13.46 3.69 -8.47
CA PHE A 45 13.69 2.24 -8.35
C PHE A 45 12.71 1.44 -9.22
N SER A 46 11.44 1.82 -9.21
CA SER A 46 10.41 1.15 -10.00
C SER A 46 10.68 1.26 -11.50
N TYR A 47 11.10 2.43 -11.97
CA TYR A 47 11.44 2.64 -13.38
C TYR A 47 12.60 1.72 -13.81
N PHE A 48 13.67 1.67 -13.03
CA PHE A 48 14.82 0.81 -13.36
C PHE A 48 14.47 -0.68 -13.35
N ILE A 49 13.73 -1.14 -12.33
CA ILE A 49 13.43 -2.57 -12.19
C ILE A 49 12.37 -3.02 -13.21
N ARG A 50 11.29 -2.25 -13.36
CA ARG A 50 10.14 -2.63 -14.20
C ARG A 50 10.32 -2.25 -15.66
N VAL A 51 10.73 -1.01 -15.96
CA VAL A 51 10.79 -0.50 -17.34
C VAL A 51 12.09 -0.89 -18.03
N ASN A 52 13.24 -0.73 -17.36
CA ASN A 52 14.52 -1.04 -17.99
C ASN A 52 14.86 -2.53 -17.97
N ASN A 53 14.56 -3.23 -16.88
CA ASN A 53 14.95 -4.64 -16.70
C ASN A 53 13.80 -5.63 -16.91
N GLY A 54 12.54 -5.18 -16.96
CA GLY A 54 11.37 -6.04 -17.17
C GLY A 54 10.98 -6.91 -15.98
N PHE A 55 11.56 -6.71 -14.79
CA PHE A 55 11.33 -7.55 -13.61
C PHE A 55 10.19 -7.03 -12.73
N ALA A 56 8.94 -7.16 -13.20
CA ALA A 56 7.76 -6.66 -12.46
C ALA A 56 7.60 -7.28 -11.06
N GLU A 57 7.92 -8.56 -10.88
CA GLU A 57 7.83 -9.25 -9.59
C GLU A 57 8.80 -8.68 -8.54
N LEU A 58 10.05 -8.44 -8.97
CA LEU A 58 11.08 -7.85 -8.10
C LEU A 58 10.73 -6.42 -7.73
N ASP A 59 10.10 -5.67 -8.63
CA ASP A 59 9.66 -4.32 -8.34
C ASP A 59 8.63 -4.30 -7.20
N VAL A 60 7.61 -5.17 -7.22
CA VAL A 60 6.61 -5.22 -6.14
C VAL A 60 7.24 -5.53 -4.77
N LEU A 61 8.17 -6.49 -4.70
CA LEU A 61 8.89 -6.78 -3.47
C LEU A 61 9.75 -5.59 -3.02
N THR A 62 10.41 -4.91 -3.97
CA THR A 62 11.22 -3.74 -3.71
C THR A 62 10.37 -2.58 -3.19
N GLN A 63 9.21 -2.31 -3.80
CA GLN A 63 8.29 -1.25 -3.35
C GLN A 63 7.78 -1.53 -1.94
N TYR A 64 7.38 -2.77 -1.64
CA TYR A 64 6.95 -3.15 -0.30
C TYR A 64 8.08 -2.93 0.73
N ALA A 65 9.30 -3.38 0.42
CA ALA A 65 10.46 -3.20 1.28
C ALA A 65 10.83 -1.71 1.46
N LEU A 66 10.72 -0.90 0.42
CA LEU A 66 10.96 0.54 0.48
C LEU A 66 9.93 1.23 1.36
N VAL A 67 8.63 0.93 1.24
CA VAL A 67 7.60 1.48 2.13
C VAL A 67 7.91 1.16 3.59
N PHE A 68 8.28 -0.08 3.89
CA PHE A 68 8.69 -0.50 5.22
C PHE A 68 9.92 0.29 5.72
N CYS A 69 10.96 0.42 4.88
CA CYS A 69 12.15 1.18 5.21
C CYS A 69 11.86 2.67 5.41
N PHE A 70 10.94 3.26 4.65
CA PHE A 70 10.57 4.66 4.82
C PHE A 70 9.79 4.88 6.10
N PHE A 71 8.81 4.03 6.44
CA PHE A 71 8.16 4.10 7.75
C PHE A 71 9.18 3.98 8.89
N TRP A 72 10.12 3.04 8.79
CA TRP A 72 11.11 2.82 9.84
C TRP A 72 12.14 3.94 9.95
N LEU A 73 12.82 4.27 8.85
CA LEU A 73 14.02 5.12 8.87
C LEU A 73 13.70 6.58 8.59
N LEU A 74 12.81 6.88 7.64
CA LEU A 74 12.49 8.25 7.25
C LEU A 74 11.47 8.88 8.22
N PHE A 75 10.40 8.16 8.51
CA PHE A 75 9.34 8.62 9.41
C PHE A 75 9.57 8.23 10.88
N ARG A 76 10.68 7.54 11.17
CA ARG A 76 11.15 7.19 12.53
C ARG A 76 10.13 6.39 13.34
N ILE A 77 9.31 5.59 12.66
CA ILE A 77 8.35 4.70 13.30
C ILE A 77 9.11 3.44 13.75
N HIS A 78 8.80 2.91 14.92
CA HIS A 78 9.48 1.71 15.40
C HIS A 78 9.30 0.54 14.41
N ILE A 79 10.34 -0.28 14.27
CA ILE A 79 10.42 -1.35 13.26
C ILE A 79 9.20 -2.28 13.27
N PHE A 80 8.71 -2.61 14.46
CA PHE A 80 7.55 -3.49 14.64
C PHE A 80 6.25 -2.87 14.07
N TYR A 81 6.00 -1.59 14.39
CA TYR A 81 4.81 -0.88 13.90
C TYR A 81 4.93 -0.51 12.43
N SER A 82 6.15 -0.27 11.95
CA SER A 82 6.42 -0.04 10.51
C SER A 82 5.97 -1.23 9.67
N ALA A 83 6.16 -2.47 10.14
CA ALA A 83 5.66 -3.67 9.45
C ALA A 83 4.13 -3.70 9.39
N ILE A 84 3.46 -3.43 10.51
CA ILE A 84 1.98 -3.38 10.60
C ILE A 84 1.42 -2.29 9.67
N MET A 85 2.03 -1.09 9.72
CA MET A 85 1.63 0.03 8.87
C MET A 85 1.81 -0.26 7.40
N THR A 86 2.94 -0.86 7.03
CA THR A 86 3.22 -1.28 5.66
C THR A 86 2.18 -2.29 5.21
N GLY A 87 1.96 -3.37 5.96
CA GLY A 87 0.98 -4.39 5.61
C GLY A 87 -0.43 -3.82 5.42
N MET A 88 -0.90 -2.99 6.35
CA MET A 88 -2.25 -2.44 6.28
C MET A 88 -2.43 -1.40 5.14
N SER A 89 -1.47 -0.47 5.00
CA SER A 89 -1.53 0.55 3.93
C SER A 89 -1.41 -0.06 2.55
N TYR A 90 -0.50 -1.02 2.37
CA TYR A 90 -0.26 -1.70 1.11
C TYR A 90 -1.45 -2.58 0.72
N LEU A 91 -2.02 -3.38 1.65
CA LEU A 91 -3.21 -4.18 1.38
C LEU A 91 -4.39 -3.33 0.95
N LEU A 92 -4.63 -2.20 1.64
CA LEU A 92 -5.73 -1.32 1.32
C LEU A 92 -5.53 -0.62 -0.03
N TYR A 93 -4.32 -0.17 -0.32
CA TYR A 93 -3.99 0.41 -1.62
C TYR A 93 -4.16 -0.61 -2.75
N MET A 94 -3.63 -1.83 -2.57
CA MET A 94 -3.77 -2.93 -3.53
C MET A 94 -5.22 -3.38 -3.70
N LEU A 95 -6.06 -3.27 -2.68
CA LEU A 95 -7.51 -3.49 -2.80
C LEU A 95 -8.13 -2.48 -3.76
N PHE A 96 -7.84 -1.18 -3.62
CA PHE A 96 -8.33 -0.17 -4.55
C PHE A 96 -7.84 -0.46 -5.97
N GLN A 97 -6.54 -0.67 -6.13
CA GLN A 97 -5.93 -0.89 -7.44
C GLN A 97 -6.46 -2.16 -8.14
N SER A 98 -6.55 -3.29 -7.44
CA SER A 98 -7.11 -4.53 -8.01
C SER A 98 -8.60 -4.43 -8.32
N THR A 99 -9.37 -3.68 -7.51
CA THR A 99 -10.79 -3.43 -7.78
C THR A 99 -10.98 -2.59 -9.04
N PHE A 100 -10.24 -1.47 -9.17
CA PHE A 100 -10.30 -0.64 -10.37
C PHE A 100 -9.75 -1.37 -11.59
N TYR A 101 -8.74 -2.21 -11.44
CA TYR A 101 -8.25 -3.07 -12.51
C TYR A 101 -9.37 -3.97 -13.05
N LEU A 102 -10.11 -4.66 -12.18
CA LEU A 102 -11.24 -5.52 -12.58
C LEU A 102 -12.34 -4.73 -13.30
N LEU A 103 -12.69 -3.55 -12.78
CA LEU A 103 -13.70 -2.67 -13.40
C LEU A 103 -13.25 -2.21 -14.78
N LEU A 104 -12.01 -1.76 -14.93
CA LEU A 104 -11.48 -1.26 -16.20
C LEU A 104 -11.28 -2.37 -17.22
N ASN A 105 -10.76 -3.53 -16.80
CA ASN A 105 -10.56 -4.69 -17.68
C ASN A 105 -11.89 -5.30 -18.17
N SER A 106 -13.00 -5.08 -17.46
CA SER A 106 -14.33 -5.49 -17.93
C SER A 106 -14.86 -4.63 -19.09
N THR A 107 -14.22 -3.48 -19.35
CA THR A 107 -14.59 -2.58 -20.45
C THR A 107 -13.61 -2.73 -21.62
N PRO A 108 -14.08 -2.86 -22.88
CA PRO A 108 -13.21 -3.00 -24.06
C PRO A 108 -12.46 -1.71 -24.43
N ILE A 109 -12.62 -0.64 -23.64
CA ILE A 109 -12.11 0.71 -23.91
C ILE A 109 -10.63 0.82 -23.55
N PHE A 110 -10.17 0.06 -22.55
CA PHE A 110 -8.80 0.14 -22.03
C PHE A 110 -8.04 -1.17 -22.27
N ASN A 111 -7.07 -1.15 -23.19
CA ASN A 111 -6.09 -2.24 -23.31
C ASN A 111 -5.08 -2.14 -22.17
N LEU A 112 -5.33 -2.87 -21.07
CA LEU A 112 -4.46 -2.92 -19.90
C LEU A 112 -3.34 -3.95 -20.10
N HIS A 113 -2.26 -3.56 -20.77
CA HIS A 113 -1.01 -4.32 -20.74
C HIS A 113 -0.25 -4.01 -19.45
N VAL A 114 -0.50 -4.78 -18.37
CA VAL A 114 0.04 -4.58 -17.01
C VAL A 114 1.57 -4.54 -16.92
N LEU A 115 2.27 -5.14 -17.89
CA LEU A 115 3.74 -5.19 -17.94
C LEU A 115 4.37 -4.03 -18.72
N GLY A 116 3.57 -3.20 -19.40
CA GLY A 116 4.06 -2.11 -20.24
C GLY A 116 3.74 -0.73 -19.68
N ILE A 117 4.22 0.31 -20.34
CA ILE A 117 3.70 1.66 -20.15
C ILE A 117 2.49 1.80 -21.05
N SER A 118 1.30 1.99 -20.47
CA SER A 118 0.07 2.20 -21.24
C SER A 118 -0.77 3.32 -20.62
N ILE A 119 -1.57 3.99 -21.45
CA ILE A 119 -2.51 5.02 -20.99
C ILE A 119 -3.50 4.45 -19.95
N GLY A 120 -3.87 3.18 -20.09
CA GLY A 120 -4.74 2.49 -19.16
C GLY A 120 -4.11 2.29 -17.78
N ILE A 121 -2.80 2.06 -17.71
CA ILE A 121 -2.07 1.95 -16.43
C ILE A 121 -2.00 3.30 -15.74
N TYR A 122 -1.68 4.37 -16.46
CA TYR A 122 -1.68 5.71 -15.87
C TYR A 122 -3.06 6.12 -15.36
N PHE A 123 -4.10 5.76 -16.10
CA PHE A 123 -5.47 5.97 -15.66
C PHE A 123 -5.81 5.14 -14.40
N LEU A 124 -5.41 3.87 -14.36
CA LEU A 124 -5.56 3.01 -13.19
C LEU A 124 -4.83 3.58 -11.96
N GLN A 125 -3.58 4.01 -12.12
CA GLN A 125 -2.79 4.65 -11.05
C GLN A 125 -3.46 5.93 -10.55
N LEU A 126 -3.94 6.78 -11.46
CA LEU A 126 -4.64 8.01 -11.10
C LEU A 126 -5.92 7.73 -10.29
N VAL A 127 -6.78 6.85 -10.78
CA VAL A 127 -8.06 6.53 -10.11
C VAL A 127 -7.81 5.86 -8.76
N SER A 128 -6.82 4.97 -8.68
CA SER A 128 -6.43 4.29 -7.43
C SER A 128 -5.87 5.30 -6.42
N ALA A 129 -4.95 6.17 -6.82
CA ALA A 129 -4.40 7.21 -5.96
C ALA A 129 -5.47 8.18 -5.46
N LEU A 130 -6.37 8.65 -6.35
CA LEU A 130 -7.46 9.54 -5.97
C LEU A 130 -8.43 8.88 -4.98
N SER A 131 -8.75 7.60 -5.17
CA SER A 131 -9.58 6.84 -4.23
C SER A 131 -8.91 6.69 -2.86
N ALA A 132 -7.61 6.42 -2.82
CA ALA A 132 -6.83 6.34 -1.58
C ALA A 132 -6.77 7.69 -0.85
N PHE A 133 -6.55 8.80 -1.57
CA PHE A 133 -6.64 10.14 -0.98
C PHE A 133 -8.03 10.46 -0.43
N ALA A 134 -9.09 10.17 -1.21
CA ALA A 134 -10.47 10.41 -0.80
C ALA A 134 -10.85 9.58 0.43
N PHE A 135 -10.46 8.30 0.46
CA PHE A 135 -10.70 7.41 1.59
C PHE A 135 -9.91 7.83 2.83
N GLY A 136 -8.63 8.16 2.68
CA GLY A 136 -7.81 8.68 3.78
C GLY A 136 -8.34 10.02 4.32
N PHE A 137 -8.83 10.90 3.45
CA PHE A 137 -9.50 12.14 3.86
C PHE A 137 -10.79 11.86 4.64
N TYR A 138 -11.59 10.89 4.20
CA TYR A 138 -12.82 10.48 4.89
C TYR A 138 -12.52 9.91 6.29
N ILE A 139 -11.53 9.02 6.41
CA ILE A 139 -11.08 8.49 7.70
C ILE A 139 -10.62 9.61 8.63
N GLY A 140 -9.78 10.52 8.12
CA GLY A 140 -9.26 11.65 8.88
C GLY A 140 -10.37 12.58 9.36
N LYS A 141 -11.34 12.92 8.50
CA LYS A 141 -12.48 13.77 8.83
C LYS A 141 -13.37 13.15 9.91
N LYS A 142 -13.59 11.83 9.86
CA LYS A 142 -14.39 11.11 10.86
C LYS A 142 -13.59 10.66 12.09
N ARG A 143 -12.28 10.93 12.15
CA ARG A 143 -11.37 10.49 13.22
C ARG A 143 -11.44 8.98 13.51
N MET A 144 -11.67 8.17 12.48
CA MET A 144 -11.86 6.70 12.61
C MET A 144 -10.55 5.90 12.61
N GLY A 145 -9.39 6.57 12.58
CA GLY A 145 -8.09 5.90 12.64
C GLY A 145 -7.75 5.36 14.04
N PHE A 146 -6.61 4.68 14.13
CA PHE A 146 -6.10 4.01 15.32
C PHE A 146 -4.97 4.80 15.98
N ASP A 147 -5.00 4.89 17.32
CA ASP A 147 -4.02 5.69 18.10
C ASP A 147 -2.93 4.83 18.77
N PHE A 148 -2.93 3.52 18.55
CA PHE A 148 -2.02 2.60 19.27
C PHE A 148 -0.58 2.59 18.73
N ILE A 149 -0.31 3.26 17.62
CA ILE A 149 1.05 3.35 17.07
C ILE A 149 1.71 4.61 17.63
N PRO A 150 2.80 4.47 18.40
CA PRO A 150 3.53 5.61 18.91
C PRO A 150 4.15 6.39 17.74
N ASP A 151 3.85 7.68 17.69
CA ASP A 151 4.39 8.66 16.75
C ASP A 151 5.74 9.21 17.22
N LYS A 152 6.10 8.98 18.49
CA LYS A 152 7.35 9.46 19.09
C LYS A 152 8.42 8.36 19.15
N PRO A 153 9.67 8.68 18.75
CA PRO A 153 10.75 7.69 18.62
C PRO A 153 11.25 7.09 19.95
N ASN A 154 10.93 7.71 21.10
CA ASN A 154 11.50 7.34 22.41
C ASN A 154 10.48 6.71 23.38
N GLU A 155 9.27 6.38 22.92
CA GLU A 155 8.30 5.71 23.79
C GLU A 155 8.65 4.23 23.98
N LYS A 156 8.56 3.74 25.22
CA LYS A 156 8.78 2.32 25.53
C LYS A 156 7.61 1.52 24.97
N ILE A 157 7.91 0.64 24.02
CA ILE A 157 6.90 -0.18 23.36
C ILE A 157 6.67 -1.45 24.17
N ILE A 158 5.47 -1.61 24.69
CA ILE A 158 5.02 -2.84 25.33
C ILE A 158 4.28 -3.66 24.27
N ILE A 159 4.94 -4.68 23.73
CA ILE A 159 4.37 -5.55 22.70
C ILE A 159 3.43 -6.57 23.35
N GLY A 160 2.13 -6.31 23.28
CA GLY A 160 1.08 -7.23 23.71
C GLY A 160 0.77 -8.34 22.70
N SER A 161 -0.20 -9.19 23.04
CA SER A 161 -0.65 -10.29 22.16
C SER A 161 -1.34 -9.79 20.89
N HIS A 162 -2.08 -8.69 20.96
CA HIS A 162 -2.75 -8.08 19.82
C HIS A 162 -1.76 -7.59 18.77
N GLU A 163 -0.69 -6.94 19.23
CA GLU A 163 0.42 -6.48 18.39
C GLU A 163 1.08 -7.63 17.67
N LYS A 164 1.37 -8.74 18.36
CA LYS A 164 1.97 -9.93 17.75
C LYS A 164 1.09 -10.52 16.64
N ILE A 165 -0.23 -10.54 16.84
CA ILE A 165 -1.17 -11.00 15.81
C ILE A 165 -1.17 -10.05 14.60
N LEU A 166 -1.23 -8.74 14.83
CA LEU A 166 -1.16 -7.73 13.76
C LEU A 166 0.14 -7.83 12.96
N PHE A 167 1.27 -8.04 13.63
CA PHE A 167 2.55 -8.28 12.99
C PHE A 167 2.58 -9.61 12.22
N SER A 168 1.99 -10.67 12.78
CA SER A 168 1.86 -11.95 12.09
C SER A 168 1.00 -11.84 10.83
N LEU A 169 0.03 -10.93 10.77
CA LEU A 169 -0.77 -10.63 9.58
C LEU A 169 0.03 -9.88 8.50
N SER A 170 1.21 -9.33 8.81
CA SER A 170 2.08 -8.70 7.81
C SER A 170 2.75 -9.74 6.90
N PHE A 171 3.07 -10.93 7.41
CA PHE A 171 3.62 -12.02 6.58
C PHE A 171 2.70 -12.47 5.44
N PRO A 172 1.43 -12.86 5.67
CA PRO A 172 0.54 -13.24 4.58
C PRO A 172 0.26 -12.05 3.66
N SER A 173 0.31 -10.80 4.14
CA SER A 173 0.14 -9.63 3.27
C SER A 173 1.20 -9.53 2.19
N ILE A 174 2.48 -9.80 2.52
CA ILE A 174 3.59 -9.82 1.57
C ILE A 174 3.36 -10.92 0.53
N ILE A 175 2.98 -12.11 1.01
CA ILE A 175 2.77 -13.28 0.15
C ILE A 175 1.65 -13.00 -0.86
N VAL A 176 0.49 -12.50 -0.42
CA VAL A 176 -0.62 -12.21 -1.34
C VAL A 176 -0.24 -11.13 -2.35
N VAL A 177 0.47 -10.08 -1.92
CA VAL A 177 0.95 -9.01 -2.80
C VAL A 177 1.94 -9.55 -3.85
N ALA A 178 2.87 -10.42 -3.47
CA ALA A 178 3.81 -11.04 -4.41
C ALA A 178 3.10 -11.99 -5.39
N LEU A 179 2.15 -12.78 -4.90
CA LEU A 179 1.36 -13.70 -5.73
C LEU A 179 0.44 -12.97 -6.72
N MET A 180 0.11 -11.70 -6.49
CA MET A 180 -0.77 -10.93 -7.38
C MET A 180 -0.26 -10.90 -8.83
N ILE A 181 1.05 -10.72 -9.04
CA ILE A 181 1.64 -10.72 -10.39
C ILE A 181 1.56 -12.12 -11.02
N TYR A 182 1.87 -13.16 -10.24
CA TYR A 182 1.78 -14.54 -10.71
C TYR A 182 0.35 -14.92 -11.13
N PHE A 183 -0.66 -14.55 -10.31
CA PHE A 183 -2.07 -14.76 -10.64
C PHE A 183 -2.48 -13.96 -11.88
N PHE A 184 -1.95 -12.75 -12.04
CA PHE A 184 -2.21 -11.92 -13.21
C PHE A 184 -1.71 -12.58 -14.50
N GLU A 185 -0.46 -13.06 -14.52
CA GLU A 185 0.15 -13.63 -15.73
C GLU A 185 -0.36 -15.03 -16.05
N SER A 186 -0.41 -15.92 -15.05
CA SER A 186 -0.68 -17.34 -15.26
C SER A 186 -2.17 -17.70 -15.14
N TYR A 187 -2.95 -16.91 -14.41
CA TYR A 187 -4.33 -17.25 -14.03
C TYR A 187 -5.28 -16.05 -14.10
N SER A 188 -5.19 -15.23 -15.15
CA SER A 188 -5.96 -13.99 -15.31
C SER A 188 -7.47 -14.16 -15.12
N GLN A 189 -8.03 -15.33 -15.47
CA GLN A 189 -9.45 -15.68 -15.26
C GLN A 189 -9.85 -15.72 -13.78
N PHE A 190 -8.91 -16.02 -12.89
CA PHE A 190 -9.11 -16.12 -11.44
C PHE A 190 -8.65 -14.87 -10.68
N PHE A 191 -8.33 -13.77 -11.38
CA PHE A 191 -7.84 -12.55 -10.74
C PHE A 191 -8.80 -11.96 -9.70
N ILE A 192 -10.11 -12.23 -9.82
CA ILE A 192 -11.14 -11.83 -8.84
C ILE A 192 -10.88 -12.37 -7.41
N VAL A 193 -10.12 -13.46 -7.29
CA VAL A 193 -9.76 -14.06 -6.00
C VAL A 193 -8.78 -13.17 -5.21
N VAL A 194 -7.94 -12.39 -5.90
CA VAL A 194 -6.92 -11.53 -5.28
C VAL A 194 -7.53 -10.44 -4.38
N PRO A 195 -8.47 -9.58 -4.83
CA PRO A 195 -9.10 -8.60 -3.95
C PRO A 195 -9.89 -9.23 -2.81
N LEU A 196 -10.45 -10.44 -2.99
CA LEU A 196 -11.12 -11.15 -1.90
C LEU A 196 -10.14 -11.51 -0.77
N PHE A 197 -8.93 -11.97 -1.10
CA PHE A 197 -7.89 -12.18 -0.09
C PHE A 197 -7.50 -10.89 0.63
N TYR A 198 -7.39 -9.77 -0.09
CA TYR A 198 -7.13 -8.47 0.53
C TYR A 198 -8.24 -8.08 1.52
N VAL A 199 -9.51 -8.29 1.16
CA VAL A 199 -10.65 -8.03 2.07
C VAL A 199 -10.56 -8.89 3.33
N VAL A 200 -10.26 -10.19 3.20
CA VAL A 200 -10.14 -11.10 4.36
C VAL A 200 -9.01 -10.66 5.29
N LEU A 201 -7.83 -10.34 4.75
CA LEU A 201 -6.70 -9.86 5.55
C LEU A 201 -7.00 -8.51 6.21
N LEU A 202 -7.59 -7.56 5.46
CA LEU A 202 -7.97 -6.25 5.99
C LEU A 202 -9.04 -6.38 7.09
N PHE A 203 -9.99 -7.30 6.96
CA PHE A 203 -10.95 -7.60 8.01
C PHE A 203 -10.25 -8.08 9.29
N GLY A 204 -9.23 -8.95 9.15
CA GLY A 204 -8.35 -9.33 10.24
C GLY A 204 -7.66 -8.12 10.89
N TYR A 205 -6.98 -7.30 10.09
CA TYR A 205 -6.32 -6.08 10.55
C TYR A 205 -7.28 -5.14 11.30
N LEU A 206 -8.46 -4.88 10.74
CA LEU A 206 -9.46 -3.98 11.34
C LEU A 206 -9.97 -4.54 12.67
N ASN A 207 -10.32 -5.82 12.75
CA ASN A 207 -10.84 -6.41 13.97
C ASN A 207 -9.82 -6.35 15.11
N PHE A 208 -8.57 -6.76 14.86
CA PHE A 208 -7.53 -6.74 15.89
C PHE A 208 -7.10 -5.31 16.24
N SER A 209 -7.10 -4.38 15.28
CA SER A 209 -6.83 -2.96 15.52
C SER A 209 -7.91 -2.31 16.38
N ILE A 210 -9.20 -2.64 16.15
CA ILE A 210 -10.32 -2.15 16.96
C ILE A 210 -10.22 -2.68 18.39
N LYS A 211 -10.00 -3.99 18.57
CA LYS A 211 -9.83 -4.61 19.89
C LYS A 211 -8.70 -3.96 20.67
N LYS A 212 -7.54 -3.78 20.02
CA LYS A 212 -6.40 -3.10 20.62
C LYS A 212 -6.72 -1.67 21.02
N ASN A 213 -7.39 -0.92 20.14
CA ASN A 213 -7.73 0.49 20.37
C ASN A 213 -8.78 0.66 21.49
N ARG A 214 -9.62 -0.35 21.75
CA ARG A 214 -10.56 -0.37 22.88
C ARG A 214 -9.95 -0.81 24.20
N GLY A 215 -8.70 -1.28 24.19
CA GLY A 215 -8.05 -1.85 25.38
C GLY A 215 -8.67 -3.18 25.82
N GLU A 216 -9.32 -3.91 24.91
CA GLU A 216 -9.83 -5.25 25.21
C GLU A 216 -8.63 -6.18 25.40
N GLU A 217 -8.42 -6.68 26.62
CA GLU A 217 -7.45 -7.74 26.91
C GLU A 217 -8.10 -9.12 26.66
N PHE A 218 -7.28 -10.11 26.27
CA PHE A 218 -7.69 -11.52 26.20
C PHE A 218 -7.56 -12.18 27.56
#